data_AF-A0A953VSX6-F1
#
_entry.id   AF-A0A953VSX6-F1
#
_cell.length_a   1.000
_cell.length_b   1.000
_cell.length_c   1.000
_cell.angle_alpha   90.00
_cell.angle_beta   90.00
_cell.angle_gamma   90.00
#
_symmetry.space_group_name_H-M   'P 1'
#
loop_
_entity.id
_entity.type
_entity.pdbx_description
1 polymer ?
#
loop_
_entity_poly.entity_id
_entity_poly.type
_entity_poly.pdbx_seq_one_letter_code
_entity_poly.pdbx_strand_id
1 'polypeptide(L)'
;MAGGVGMTAAGAAGPAGSGSGPAGWVAWPYLPAAVLAAFLLILMLYALANRLARPVIWRSAIVGLPLALLGAAGYLGVRHDVPPGDQWRVAQAVVAGGVVALGWIVTFAVQEYRRAEERADRVRDTLLALTEEIFTALDRLDAHDIAGEARDAQKKILSGEGEHPYRPFSISQSPPTIYESVSDSVALLPPGVLEPVVRFYAFYSDLTTIIEDTHRADHALLASKRRKALHEELTRVRAGTLYWAVRGLIAINREVRTKRRQKVPISSRNRDVWKDIKDVERFVEVVPMPAPAASAPATEITPPAGSAPEGPQS
;
A
#
# COMPACT_ATOMS: atom_id res chain seq x y z
N MET A 1 -22.88 -79.71 -50.65
CA MET A 1 -22.67 -79.23 -52.03
C MET A 1 -21.50 -78.27 -51.97
N ALA A 2 -20.31 -78.77 -52.32
CA ALA A 2 -19.65 -78.53 -53.62
C ALA A 2 -19.14 -77.08 -53.71
N GLY A 3 -17.85 -76.77 -53.88
CA GLY A 3 -16.65 -77.57 -54.17
C GLY A 3 -15.64 -76.68 -54.92
N GLY A 4 -14.35 -77.05 -54.89
CA GLY A 4 -13.30 -76.62 -55.84
C GLY A 4 -12.52 -75.34 -55.44
N VAL A 5 -11.24 -75.34 -55.05
CA VAL A 5 -9.97 -75.87 -55.64
C VAL A 5 -9.23 -74.87 -56.52
N GLY A 6 -7.96 -74.63 -56.15
CA GLY A 6 -6.85 -74.24 -57.03
C GLY A 6 -6.33 -72.81 -56.81
N MET A 7 -5.04 -72.48 -56.87
CA MET A 7 -3.81 -73.23 -57.10
C MET A 7 -2.62 -72.25 -56.90
N THR A 8 -1.60 -72.71 -56.18
CA THR A 8 -0.15 -72.38 -56.14
C THR A 8 0.45 -71.22 -56.97
N ALA A 9 1.40 -70.49 -56.36
CA ALA A 9 2.85 -70.46 -56.69
C ALA A 9 3.53 -69.06 -56.67
N ALA A 10 4.85 -69.09 -56.44
CA ALA A 10 5.87 -68.02 -56.47
C ALA A 10 5.97 -67.16 -55.20
N GLY A 11 6.99 -67.25 -54.35
CA GLY A 11 8.39 -67.59 -54.63
C GLY A 11 9.18 -66.33 -54.98
N ALA A 12 9.42 -65.46 -53.99
CA ALA A 12 10.36 -64.35 -54.10
C ALA A 12 11.24 -64.33 -52.85
N ALA A 13 12.44 -64.91 -52.99
CA ALA A 13 13.53 -64.78 -52.04
C ALA A 13 14.04 -63.33 -52.11
N GLY A 14 13.75 -62.55 -51.06
CA GLY A 14 14.33 -61.22 -50.86
C GLY A 14 15.74 -61.34 -50.27
N PRO A 15 16.71 -60.53 -50.72
CA PRO A 15 18.10 -60.66 -50.32
C PRO A 15 18.30 -60.32 -48.84
N ALA A 16 18.98 -61.23 -48.15
CA ALA A 16 19.63 -60.98 -46.88
C ALA A 16 20.71 -59.89 -47.07
N GLY A 17 20.63 -58.79 -46.33
CA GLY A 17 21.57 -57.68 -46.46
C GLY A 17 21.53 -56.71 -45.29
N SER A 18 22.37 -57.00 -44.29
CA SER A 18 22.89 -56.12 -43.24
C SER A 18 21.89 -55.24 -42.46
N GLY A 19 21.48 -55.75 -41.30
CA GLY A 19 20.88 -54.95 -40.24
C GLY A 19 21.89 -53.96 -39.68
N SER A 20 21.86 -52.73 -40.18
CA SER A 20 22.18 -51.55 -39.38
C SER A 20 21.04 -51.36 -38.39
N GLY A 21 21.12 -52.07 -37.24
CA GLY A 21 20.21 -51.84 -36.12
C GLY A 21 20.20 -50.33 -35.79
N PRO A 22 19.03 -49.72 -35.53
CA PRO A 22 18.96 -48.29 -35.34
C PRO A 22 19.68 -47.90 -34.04
N ALA A 23 20.96 -47.55 -34.18
CA ALA A 23 21.84 -47.09 -33.11
C ALA A 23 21.45 -45.71 -32.55
N GLY A 24 20.30 -45.16 -32.96
CA GLY A 24 19.78 -43.87 -32.51
C GLY A 24 18.90 -43.90 -31.25
N TRP A 25 18.49 -45.07 -30.74
CA TRP A 25 17.50 -45.15 -29.65
C TRP A 25 18.10 -45.13 -28.23
N VAL A 26 19.42 -45.14 -28.08
CA VAL A 26 20.08 -45.26 -26.75
C VAL A 26 20.10 -43.93 -25.97
N ALA A 27 19.79 -42.79 -26.58
CA ALA A 27 19.79 -41.49 -25.91
C ALA A 27 18.47 -41.11 -25.21
N TRP A 28 17.38 -41.85 -25.46
CA TRP A 28 16.05 -41.48 -24.97
C TRP A 28 15.80 -41.58 -23.46
N PRO A 29 16.42 -42.48 -22.65
CA PRO A 29 16.11 -42.54 -21.22
C PRO A 29 16.67 -41.33 -20.44
N TYR A 30 17.62 -40.60 -21.01
CA TYR A 30 18.25 -39.45 -20.33
C TYR A 30 17.53 -38.12 -20.62
N LEU A 31 16.73 -38.02 -21.68
CA LEU A 31 15.97 -36.81 -22.01
C LEU A 31 15.03 -36.34 -20.88
N PRO A 32 14.18 -37.18 -20.26
CA PRO A 32 13.32 -36.73 -19.17
C PRO A 32 14.13 -36.29 -17.94
N ALA A 33 15.23 -36.98 -17.64
CA ALA A 33 16.13 -36.59 -16.55
C ALA A 33 16.84 -35.24 -16.83
N ALA A 34 17.27 -35.01 -18.08
CA ALA A 34 17.89 -33.77 -18.50
C ALA A 34 16.90 -32.59 -18.49
N VAL A 35 15.64 -32.81 -18.91
CA VAL A 35 14.58 -31.79 -18.84
C VAL A 35 14.26 -31.44 -17.39
N LEU A 36 14.14 -32.44 -16.51
CA LEU A 36 13.93 -32.21 -15.08
C LEU A 36 15.10 -31.44 -14.46
N ALA A 37 16.34 -31.81 -14.78
CA ALA A 37 17.54 -31.16 -14.28
C ALA A 37 17.67 -29.71 -14.77
N ALA A 38 17.42 -29.46 -16.06
CA ALA A 38 17.42 -28.11 -16.62
C ALA A 38 16.32 -27.24 -15.99
N PHE A 39 15.15 -27.83 -15.69
CA PHE A 39 14.08 -27.11 -15.02
C PHE A 39 14.39 -26.78 -13.56
N LEU A 40 14.94 -27.73 -12.79
CA LEU A 40 15.42 -27.50 -11.44
C LEU A 40 16.53 -26.42 -11.40
N LEU A 41 17.41 -26.42 -12.41
CA LEU A 41 18.41 -25.38 -12.59
C LEU A 41 17.76 -24.01 -12.86
N ILE A 42 16.75 -23.93 -13.73
CA ILE A 42 16.01 -22.68 -14.01
C ILE A 42 15.29 -22.18 -12.76
N LEU A 43 14.63 -23.06 -12.00
CA LEU A 43 14.00 -22.72 -10.72
C LEU A 43 15.04 -22.22 -9.71
N MET A 44 16.19 -22.89 -9.62
CA MET A 44 17.29 -22.49 -8.74
C MET A 44 17.86 -21.12 -9.15
N LEU A 45 18.09 -20.88 -10.43
CA LEU A 45 18.56 -19.59 -10.96
C LEU A 45 17.53 -18.49 -10.73
N TYR A 46 16.25 -18.77 -10.91
CA TYR A 46 15.16 -17.84 -10.60
C TYR A 46 15.09 -17.52 -9.11
N ALA A 47 15.30 -18.53 -8.24
CA ALA A 47 15.40 -18.36 -6.79
C ALA A 47 16.59 -17.48 -6.38
N LEU A 48 17.71 -17.65 -7.07
CA LEU A 48 18.95 -16.92 -6.80
C LEU A 48 18.85 -15.47 -7.27
N ALA A 49 18.21 -15.23 -8.41
CA ALA A 49 18.00 -13.90 -8.97
C ALA A 49 17.01 -13.07 -8.17
N ASN A 50 15.99 -13.70 -7.57
CA ASN A 50 14.89 -12.98 -6.96
C ASN A 50 14.88 -13.13 -5.42
N ARG A 51 15.37 -12.11 -4.71
CA ARG A 51 15.56 -12.12 -3.24
C ARG A 51 14.25 -12.37 -2.47
N LEU A 52 13.12 -11.96 -3.04
CA LEU A 52 11.77 -12.14 -2.50
C LEU A 52 11.21 -13.56 -2.74
N ALA A 53 11.69 -14.27 -3.76
CA ALA A 53 11.23 -15.63 -4.08
C ALA A 53 11.92 -16.70 -3.22
N ARG A 54 13.07 -16.38 -2.63
CA ARG A 54 13.88 -17.30 -1.81
C ARG A 54 13.12 -17.97 -0.65
N PRO A 55 12.34 -17.26 0.20
CA PRO A 55 11.57 -17.90 1.26
C PRO A 55 10.40 -18.74 0.73
N VAL A 56 9.78 -18.33 -0.37
CA VAL A 56 8.68 -19.08 -1.01
C VAL A 56 9.22 -20.40 -1.57
N ILE A 57 10.33 -20.34 -2.31
CA ILE A 57 10.96 -21.52 -2.92
C ILE A 57 11.50 -22.47 -1.86
N TRP A 58 12.02 -21.95 -0.74
CA TRP A 58 12.43 -22.79 0.40
C TRP A 58 11.24 -23.55 1.01
N ARG A 59 10.09 -22.89 1.20
CA ARG A 59 8.85 -23.56 1.67
C ARG A 59 8.36 -24.59 0.66
N SER A 60 8.38 -24.27 -0.63
CA SER A 60 8.03 -25.20 -1.70
C SER A 60 8.97 -26.39 -1.74
N ALA A 61 10.27 -26.21 -1.49
CA ALA A 61 11.26 -27.28 -1.45
C ALA A 61 11.04 -28.19 -0.23
N ILE A 62 10.71 -27.65 0.94
CA ILE A 62 10.39 -28.45 2.14
C ILE A 62 9.21 -29.39 1.88
N VAL A 63 8.20 -28.95 1.13
CA VAL A 63 7.02 -29.77 0.80
C VAL A 63 7.28 -30.68 -0.41
N GLY A 64 8.00 -30.19 -1.41
CA GLY A 64 8.29 -30.91 -2.65
C GLY A 64 9.30 -32.05 -2.48
N LEU A 65 10.29 -31.89 -1.60
CA LEU A 65 11.33 -32.89 -1.33
C LEU A 65 10.77 -34.24 -0.84
N PRO A 66 9.92 -34.32 0.20
CA PRO A 66 9.36 -35.59 0.66
C PRO A 66 8.45 -36.25 -0.40
N LEU A 67 7.70 -35.46 -1.17
CA LEU A 67 6.89 -35.99 -2.28
C LEU A 67 7.78 -36.59 -3.38
N ALA A 68 8.87 -35.91 -3.73
CA ALA A 68 9.84 -36.39 -4.70
C ALA A 68 10.54 -37.67 -4.21
N LEU A 69 10.90 -37.73 -2.92
CA LEU A 69 11.47 -38.93 -2.29
C LEU A 69 10.49 -40.10 -2.30
N LEU A 70 9.21 -39.86 -1.99
CA LEU A 70 8.16 -40.87 -2.08
C LEU A 70 7.97 -41.38 -3.52
N GLY A 71 7.95 -40.48 -4.51
CA GLY A 71 7.86 -40.84 -5.92
C GLY A 71 9.08 -41.66 -6.39
N ALA A 72 10.28 -41.27 -5.98
CA ALA A 72 11.52 -42.00 -6.28
C ALA A 72 11.55 -43.38 -5.60
N ALA A 73 11.15 -43.48 -4.33
CA ALA A 73 11.04 -44.75 -3.62
C ALA A 73 10.00 -45.67 -4.27
N GLY A 74 8.84 -45.14 -4.66
CA GLY A 74 7.81 -45.88 -5.39
C GLY A 74 8.32 -46.39 -6.75
N TYR A 75 9.04 -45.56 -7.50
CA TYR A 75 9.67 -45.98 -8.75
C TYR A 75 10.70 -47.11 -8.54
N LEU A 76 11.57 -46.96 -7.54
CA LEU A 76 12.59 -47.96 -7.21
C LEU A 76 12.01 -49.29 -6.72
N GLY A 77 10.85 -49.26 -6.04
CA GLY A 77 10.11 -50.46 -5.67
C GLY A 77 9.50 -51.15 -6.88
N VAL A 78 8.74 -50.41 -7.70
CA VAL A 78 8.00 -50.99 -8.84
C VAL A 78 8.93 -51.50 -9.94
N ARG A 79 10.10 -50.86 -10.18
CA ARG A 79 11.00 -51.28 -11.26
C ARG A 79 11.56 -52.70 -11.09
N HIS A 80 11.59 -53.23 -9.86
CA HIS A 80 12.16 -54.54 -9.58
C HIS A 80 11.21 -55.67 -9.99
N ASP A 81 9.89 -55.43 -9.89
CA ASP A 81 8.86 -56.44 -10.11
C ASP A 81 8.25 -56.39 -11.52
N VAL A 82 8.53 -55.32 -12.29
CA VAL A 82 7.99 -55.13 -13.65
C VAL A 82 8.90 -55.74 -14.72
N PRO A 83 8.37 -56.58 -15.64
CA PRO A 83 9.15 -57.15 -16.74
C PRO A 83 9.87 -56.07 -17.56
N PRO A 84 11.08 -56.36 -18.10
CA PRO A 84 11.89 -55.38 -18.84
C PRO A 84 11.12 -54.69 -20.00
N GLY A 85 10.19 -55.41 -20.63
CA GLY A 85 9.36 -54.91 -21.73
C GLY A 85 8.34 -53.83 -21.34
N ASP A 86 7.98 -53.69 -20.05
CA ASP A 86 6.95 -52.78 -19.57
C ASP A 86 7.48 -51.61 -18.72
N GLN A 87 8.80 -51.56 -18.48
CA GLN A 87 9.44 -50.49 -17.70
C GLN A 87 9.19 -49.09 -18.26
N TRP A 88 8.96 -48.97 -19.58
CA TRP A 88 8.64 -47.70 -20.23
C TRP A 88 7.30 -47.12 -19.74
N ARG A 89 6.31 -47.96 -19.40
CA ARG A 89 5.02 -47.49 -18.87
C ARG A 89 5.17 -46.88 -17.48
N VAL A 90 6.02 -47.49 -16.65
CA VAL A 90 6.36 -46.97 -15.32
C VAL A 90 7.09 -45.63 -15.44
N ALA A 91 8.06 -45.53 -16.36
CA ALA A 91 8.76 -44.28 -16.63
C ALA A 91 7.79 -43.18 -17.10
N GLN A 92 6.84 -43.49 -17.99
CA GLN A 92 5.81 -42.54 -18.41
C GLN A 92 4.91 -42.08 -17.26
N ALA A 93 4.49 -42.99 -16.39
CA ALA A 93 3.68 -42.63 -15.22
C ALA A 93 4.44 -41.69 -14.26
N VAL A 94 5.73 -41.96 -14.03
CA VAL A 94 6.59 -41.10 -13.20
C VAL A 94 6.76 -39.72 -13.83
N VAL A 95 6.99 -39.65 -15.15
CA VAL A 95 7.11 -38.37 -15.87
C VAL A 95 5.79 -37.60 -15.80
N ALA A 96 4.65 -38.26 -16.06
CA ALA A 96 3.34 -37.63 -15.99
C ALA A 96 3.03 -37.09 -14.58
N GLY A 97 3.27 -37.90 -13.53
CA GLY A 97 3.11 -37.48 -12.14
C GLY A 97 4.04 -36.34 -11.76
N GLY A 98 5.30 -36.38 -12.22
CA GLY A 98 6.28 -35.32 -12.03
C GLY A 98 5.83 -34.00 -12.66
N VAL A 99 5.33 -34.03 -13.90
CA VAL A 99 4.80 -32.84 -14.59
C VAL A 99 3.59 -32.26 -13.85
N VAL A 100 2.67 -33.10 -13.34
CA VAL A 100 1.51 -32.63 -12.56
C VAL A 100 1.95 -32.00 -11.24
N ALA A 101 2.83 -32.65 -10.48
CA ALA A 101 3.36 -32.12 -9.23
C ALA A 101 4.10 -30.79 -9.45
N LEU A 102 4.84 -30.69 -10.55
CA LEU A 102 5.54 -29.47 -10.96
C LEU A 102 4.57 -28.33 -11.24
N GLY A 103 3.49 -28.62 -11.98
CA GLY A 103 2.42 -27.65 -12.24
C GLY A 103 1.88 -27.05 -10.95
N TRP A 104 1.59 -27.89 -9.94
CA TRP A 104 1.13 -27.44 -8.63
C TRP A 104 2.12 -26.54 -7.90
N ILE A 105 3.41 -26.90 -7.89
CA ILE A 105 4.46 -26.09 -7.25
C ILE A 105 4.57 -24.71 -7.91
N VAL A 106 4.56 -24.67 -9.24
CA VAL A 106 4.60 -23.42 -10.00
C VAL A 106 3.36 -22.57 -9.70
N THR A 107 2.16 -23.16 -9.74
CA THR A 107 0.91 -22.45 -9.40
C THR A 107 0.95 -21.88 -7.99
N PHE A 108 1.41 -22.64 -7.00
CA PHE A 108 1.55 -22.17 -5.62
C PHE A 108 2.56 -21.01 -5.49
N ALA A 109 3.72 -21.13 -6.15
CA ALA A 109 4.74 -20.09 -6.13
C ALA A 109 4.24 -18.77 -6.76
N VAL A 110 3.54 -18.87 -7.90
CA VAL A 110 2.92 -17.72 -8.57
C VAL A 110 1.83 -17.10 -7.69
N GLN A 111 0.99 -17.91 -7.04
CA GLN A 111 -0.03 -17.40 -6.12
C GLN A 111 0.57 -16.65 -4.94
N GLU A 112 1.64 -17.17 -4.33
CA GLU A 112 2.27 -16.52 -3.18
C GLU A 112 3.00 -15.23 -3.59
N TYR A 113 3.63 -15.22 -4.77
CA TYR A 113 4.21 -14.01 -5.34
C TYR A 113 3.14 -12.93 -5.57
N ARG A 114 2.04 -13.30 -6.22
CA ARG A 114 0.91 -12.38 -6.46
C ARG A 114 0.33 -11.87 -5.15
N ARG A 115 0.14 -12.71 -4.13
CA ARG A 115 -0.35 -12.26 -2.81
C ARG A 115 0.60 -11.28 -2.15
N ALA A 116 1.91 -11.48 -2.28
CA ALA A 116 2.91 -10.57 -1.72
C ALA A 116 2.90 -9.22 -2.46
N GLU A 117 2.82 -9.25 -3.79
CA GLU A 117 2.70 -8.06 -4.63
C GLU A 117 1.39 -7.30 -4.35
N GLU A 118 0.26 -7.98 -4.33
CA GLU A 118 -1.06 -7.43 -3.98
C GLU A 118 -1.09 -6.84 -2.56
N ARG A 119 -0.30 -7.37 -1.61
CA ARG A 119 -0.16 -6.78 -0.27
C ARG A 119 0.68 -5.51 -0.33
N ALA A 120 1.79 -5.52 -1.06
CA ALA A 120 2.66 -4.36 -1.22
C ALA A 120 1.94 -3.20 -1.92
N ASP A 121 1.17 -3.50 -2.97
CA ASP A 121 0.36 -2.52 -3.70
C ASP A 121 -0.73 -1.94 -2.80
N ARG A 122 -1.46 -2.78 -2.04
CA ARG A 122 -2.45 -2.30 -1.07
C ARG A 122 -1.86 -1.38 -0.01
N VAL A 123 -0.70 -1.72 0.53
CA VAL A 123 0.01 -0.87 1.51
C VAL A 123 0.40 0.45 0.86
N ARG A 124 0.94 0.42 -0.35
CA ARG A 124 1.33 1.63 -1.08
C ARG A 124 0.14 2.54 -1.37
N ASP A 125 -0.96 2.00 -1.86
CA ASP A 125 -2.16 2.78 -2.18
C ASP A 125 -2.78 3.38 -0.92
N THR A 126 -2.81 2.62 0.18
CA THR A 126 -3.24 3.10 1.49
C THR A 126 -2.36 4.27 1.96
N LEU A 127 -1.03 4.13 1.87
CA LEU A 127 -0.09 5.19 2.25
C LEU A 127 -0.28 6.46 1.42
N LEU A 128 -0.50 6.33 0.11
CA LEU A 128 -0.75 7.47 -0.78
C LEU A 128 -2.07 8.16 -0.44
N ALA A 129 -3.14 7.40 -0.25
CA ALA A 129 -4.44 7.94 0.13
C ALA A 129 -4.38 8.70 1.46
N LEU A 130 -3.73 8.11 2.48
CA LEU A 130 -3.51 8.77 3.78
C LEU A 130 -2.63 10.02 3.66
N THR A 131 -1.64 10.02 2.76
CA THR A 131 -0.77 11.19 2.53
C THR A 131 -1.59 12.39 2.10
N GLU A 132 -2.49 12.23 1.12
CA GLU A 132 -3.31 13.33 0.61
C GLU A 132 -4.28 13.88 1.67
N GLU A 133 -4.87 13.01 2.49
CA GLU A 133 -5.76 13.44 3.58
C GLU A 133 -5.00 14.20 4.67
N ILE A 134 -3.88 13.64 5.16
CA ILE A 134 -3.04 14.28 6.19
C ILE A 134 -2.49 15.60 5.67
N PHE A 135 -2.08 15.64 4.39
CA PHE A 135 -1.58 16.86 3.77
C PHE A 135 -2.66 17.95 3.67
N THR A 136 -3.88 17.59 3.28
CA THR A 136 -5.01 18.52 3.24
C THR A 136 -5.35 19.07 4.62
N ALA A 137 -5.30 18.23 5.66
CA ALA A 137 -5.49 18.67 7.04
C ALA A 137 -4.35 19.57 7.53
N LEU A 138 -3.10 19.22 7.18
CA LEU A 138 -1.91 20.02 7.50
C LEU A 138 -2.01 21.42 6.89
N ASP A 139 -2.33 21.53 5.60
CA ASP A 139 -2.42 22.80 4.87
C ASP A 139 -3.44 23.74 5.52
N ARG A 140 -4.61 23.20 5.92
CA ARG A 140 -5.64 23.95 6.64
C ARG A 140 -5.18 24.42 8.03
N LEU A 141 -4.50 23.55 8.78
CA LEU A 141 -4.01 23.88 10.13
C LEU A 141 -2.86 24.89 10.08
N ASP A 142 -2.01 24.80 9.07
CA ASP A 142 -0.80 25.60 8.94
C ASP A 142 -1.03 26.97 8.28
N ALA A 143 -2.18 27.16 7.62
CA ALA A 143 -2.62 28.45 7.09
C ALA A 143 -2.72 29.55 8.17
N HIS A 144 -2.89 29.16 9.44
CA HIS A 144 -3.11 30.05 10.58
C HIS A 144 -1.91 30.06 11.54
N ASP A 145 -1.60 31.22 12.14
CA ASP A 145 -0.60 31.31 13.22
C ASP A 145 -1.26 30.86 14.53
N ILE A 146 -1.08 29.59 14.88
CA ILE A 146 -1.76 28.96 16.02
C ILE A 146 -1.42 29.68 17.33
N ALA A 147 -0.15 30.04 17.53
CA ALA A 147 0.31 30.66 18.77
C ALA A 147 -0.07 32.15 18.84
N GLY A 148 0.05 32.88 17.74
CA GLY A 148 -0.34 34.29 17.64
C GLY A 148 -1.84 34.48 17.85
N GLU A 149 -2.67 33.78 17.07
CA GLU A 149 -4.12 33.85 17.15
C GLU A 149 -4.63 33.44 18.55
N ALA A 150 -4.01 32.44 19.17
CA ALA A 150 -4.37 32.03 20.53
C ALA A 150 -4.10 33.10 21.57
N ARG A 151 -2.96 33.81 21.49
CA ARG A 151 -2.65 34.91 22.42
C ARG A 151 -3.67 36.04 22.29
N ASP A 152 -4.03 36.40 21.06
CA ASP A 152 -4.97 37.48 20.80
C ASP A 152 -6.39 37.10 21.24
N ALA A 153 -6.83 35.88 20.94
CA ALA A 153 -8.12 35.37 21.40
C ALA A 153 -8.19 35.32 22.93
N GLN A 154 -7.17 34.80 23.61
CA GLN A 154 -7.14 34.71 25.08
C GLN A 154 -7.15 36.08 25.75
N LYS A 155 -6.45 37.07 25.19
CA LYS A 155 -6.51 38.46 25.67
C LYS A 155 -7.92 39.02 25.56
N LYS A 156 -8.58 38.85 24.42
CA LYS A 156 -9.97 39.31 24.19
C LYS A 156 -10.99 38.63 25.11
N ILE A 157 -10.82 37.33 25.39
CA ILE A 157 -11.67 36.59 26.35
C ILE A 157 -11.56 37.19 27.76
N LEU A 158 -10.35 37.59 28.17
CA LEU A 158 -10.09 38.14 29.50
C LEU A 158 -10.46 39.61 29.63
N SER A 159 -10.17 40.43 28.61
CA SER A 159 -10.48 41.85 28.61
C SER A 159 -11.99 42.12 28.52
N GLY A 160 -12.75 41.19 27.92
CA GLY A 160 -14.18 41.38 27.70
C GLY A 160 -14.48 42.50 26.70
N GLU A 161 -13.51 42.84 25.84
CA GLU A 161 -13.66 43.90 24.84
C GLU A 161 -14.80 43.60 23.85
N GLY A 162 -15.78 44.50 23.79
CA GLY A 162 -16.96 44.45 22.91
C GLY A 162 -18.29 44.71 23.65
N GLU A 163 -19.36 45.02 22.91
CA GLU A 163 -20.73 45.12 23.48
C GLU A 163 -21.24 43.76 24.00
N HIS A 164 -20.62 42.67 23.57
CA HIS A 164 -20.93 41.31 23.97
C HIS A 164 -19.67 40.54 24.35
N PRO A 165 -19.75 39.55 25.26
CA PRO A 165 -18.60 38.73 25.64
C PRO A 165 -17.94 38.13 24.40
N TYR A 166 -16.64 38.35 24.21
CA TYR A 166 -15.90 37.82 23.07
C TYR A 166 -15.99 36.29 22.99
N ARG A 167 -16.36 35.79 21.80
CA ARG A 167 -16.55 34.36 21.51
C ARG A 167 -15.60 33.95 20.39
N PRO A 168 -14.48 33.27 20.68
CA PRO A 168 -13.63 32.72 19.63
C PRO A 168 -14.42 31.66 18.87
N PHE A 169 -14.51 31.80 17.55
CA PHE A 169 -15.08 30.79 16.68
C PHE A 169 -13.94 29.99 16.05
N SER A 170 -14.05 28.66 16.11
CA SER A 170 -13.24 27.78 15.28
C SER A 170 -14.07 27.34 14.08
N ILE A 171 -13.44 27.19 12.92
CA ILE A 171 -14.09 26.56 11.77
C ILE A 171 -14.17 25.05 12.05
N SER A 172 -15.32 24.44 11.75
CA SER A 172 -15.49 22.98 11.82
C SER A 172 -14.54 22.28 10.86
N GLN A 173 -14.01 21.14 11.27
CA GLN A 173 -13.15 20.32 10.42
C GLN A 173 -13.99 19.24 9.72
N SER A 174 -13.60 18.88 8.50
CA SER A 174 -14.23 17.76 7.78
C SER A 174 -13.86 16.44 8.46
N PRO A 175 -14.78 15.46 8.57
CA PRO A 175 -14.43 14.14 9.08
C PRO A 175 -13.38 13.47 8.17
N PRO A 176 -12.52 12.60 8.72
CA PRO A 176 -11.47 11.93 7.96
C PRO A 176 -12.04 10.75 7.14
N THR A 177 -12.60 11.07 5.96
CA THR A 177 -13.26 10.09 5.09
C THR A 177 -12.32 9.00 4.58
N ILE A 178 -11.07 9.34 4.23
CA ILE A 178 -10.14 8.37 3.66
C ILE A 178 -9.70 7.39 4.74
N TYR A 179 -9.28 7.88 5.92
CA TYR A 179 -8.90 7.03 7.05
C TYR A 179 -9.97 6.00 7.42
N GLU A 180 -11.23 6.43 7.52
CA GLU A 180 -12.34 5.54 7.81
C GLU A 180 -12.48 4.43 6.74
N SER A 181 -12.35 4.80 5.47
CA SER A 181 -12.45 3.86 4.34
C SER A 181 -11.28 2.85 4.27
N VAL A 182 -10.11 3.19 4.81
CA VAL A 182 -8.90 2.35 4.77
C VAL A 182 -8.56 1.74 6.13
N SER A 183 -9.44 1.85 7.13
CA SER A 183 -9.21 1.37 8.49
C SER A 183 -8.79 -0.11 8.56
N ASP A 184 -9.33 -0.97 7.71
CA ASP A 184 -8.96 -2.38 7.60
C ASP A 184 -7.50 -2.59 7.12
N SER A 185 -6.98 -1.70 6.28
CA SER A 185 -5.60 -1.77 5.76
C SER A 185 -4.59 -1.04 6.65
N VAL A 186 -5.03 -0.23 7.62
CA VAL A 186 -4.15 0.42 8.60
C VAL A 186 -3.33 -0.60 9.38
N ALA A 187 -3.89 -1.78 9.68
CA ALA A 187 -3.17 -2.87 10.34
C ALA A 187 -2.00 -3.45 9.51
N LEU A 188 -1.98 -3.20 8.20
CA LEU A 188 -0.91 -3.65 7.30
C LEU A 188 0.25 -2.64 7.22
N LEU A 189 0.11 -1.46 7.83
CA LEU A 189 1.13 -0.43 7.77
C LEU A 189 2.41 -0.83 8.49
N PRO A 190 3.59 -0.43 7.99
CA PRO A 190 4.85 -0.65 8.67
C PRO A 190 4.85 0.01 10.07
N PRO A 191 5.49 -0.62 11.08
CA PRO A 191 5.47 -0.13 12.46
C PRO A 191 5.94 1.32 12.61
N GLY A 192 6.90 1.76 11.78
CA GLY A 192 7.42 3.13 11.80
C GLY A 192 6.45 4.20 11.28
N VAL A 193 5.42 3.80 10.52
CA VAL A 193 4.38 4.69 9.99
C VAL A 193 3.11 4.64 10.82
N LEU A 194 2.80 3.46 11.38
CA LEU A 194 1.58 3.24 12.14
C LEU A 194 1.42 4.21 13.31
N GLU A 195 2.46 4.35 14.15
CA GLU A 195 2.40 5.23 15.33
C GLU A 195 2.05 6.70 15.00
N PRO A 196 2.79 7.40 14.13
CA PRO A 196 2.50 8.81 13.85
C PRO A 196 1.16 9.01 13.14
N VAL A 197 0.74 8.08 12.28
CA VAL A 197 -0.57 8.13 11.60
C VAL A 197 -1.71 7.99 12.61
N VAL A 198 -1.68 6.95 13.46
CA VAL A 198 -2.72 6.73 14.47
C VAL A 198 -2.79 7.90 15.45
N ARG A 199 -1.64 8.41 15.90
CA ARG A 199 -1.60 9.58 16.80
C ARG A 199 -2.15 10.83 16.11
N PHE A 200 -1.86 11.06 14.83
CA PHE A 200 -2.46 12.17 14.09
C PHE A 200 -3.99 12.10 14.11
N TYR A 201 -4.59 10.96 13.76
CA TYR A 201 -6.05 10.83 13.73
C TYR A 201 -6.68 10.87 15.13
N ALA A 202 -5.99 10.40 16.16
CA ALA A 202 -6.44 10.58 17.54
C ALA A 202 -6.52 12.07 17.92
N PHE A 203 -5.44 12.83 17.68
CA PHE A 203 -5.43 14.28 17.92
C PHE A 203 -6.44 15.04 17.04
N TYR A 204 -6.64 14.59 15.80
CA TYR A 204 -7.64 15.17 14.89
C TYR A 204 -9.07 14.94 15.40
N SER A 205 -9.37 13.76 15.94
CA SER A 205 -10.66 13.45 16.57
C SER A 205 -10.89 14.24 17.86
N ASP A 206 -9.84 14.44 18.66
CA ASP A 206 -9.92 15.29 19.85
C ASP A 206 -10.17 16.75 19.44
N LEU A 207 -9.52 17.20 18.35
CA LEU A 207 -9.71 18.54 17.80
C LEU A 207 -11.15 18.78 17.36
N THR A 208 -11.75 17.85 16.59
CA THR A 208 -13.15 17.97 16.15
C THR A 208 -14.10 18.04 17.34
N THR A 209 -13.90 17.17 18.34
CA THR A 209 -14.72 17.13 19.56
C THR A 209 -14.65 18.44 20.33
N ILE A 210 -13.45 19.00 20.53
CA ILE A 210 -13.29 20.29 21.23
C ILE A 210 -13.91 21.42 20.43
N ILE A 211 -13.79 21.42 19.10
CA ILE A 211 -14.43 22.43 18.25
C ILE A 211 -15.95 22.38 18.39
N GLU A 212 -16.54 21.19 18.35
CA GLU A 212 -17.98 21.00 18.55
C GLU A 212 -18.43 21.50 19.94
N ASP A 213 -17.66 21.21 20.99
CA ASP A 213 -17.93 21.72 22.33
C ASP A 213 -17.87 23.26 22.39
N THR A 214 -17.01 23.92 21.61
CA THR A 214 -16.98 25.39 21.52
C THR A 214 -18.16 26.00 20.76
N HIS A 215 -18.81 25.22 19.89
CA HIS A 215 -19.98 25.66 19.11
C HIS A 215 -21.30 25.53 19.88
N ARG A 216 -21.34 24.72 20.94
CA ARG A 216 -22.57 24.54 21.75
C ARG A 216 -23.00 25.85 22.42
N ALA A 217 -24.32 26.06 22.52
CA ALA A 217 -24.90 27.25 23.13
C ALA A 217 -24.41 27.47 24.58
N ASP A 218 -24.19 26.39 25.32
CA ASP A 218 -23.72 26.41 26.71
C ASP A 218 -22.31 26.98 26.87
N HIS A 219 -21.49 26.98 25.81
CA HIS A 219 -20.16 27.56 25.84
C HIS A 219 -20.22 29.07 26.17
N ALA A 220 -21.26 29.76 25.70
CA ALA A 220 -21.47 31.17 25.99
C ALA A 220 -21.77 31.45 27.47
N LEU A 221 -22.30 30.46 28.20
CA LEU A 221 -22.67 30.57 29.61
C LEU A 221 -21.47 30.32 30.55
N LEU A 222 -20.37 29.74 30.05
CA LEU A 222 -19.19 29.46 30.86
C LEU A 222 -18.51 30.75 31.33
N ALA A 223 -18.00 30.78 32.56
CA ALA A 223 -17.20 31.91 33.05
C ALA A 223 -15.93 32.14 32.19
N SER A 224 -15.48 33.40 32.07
CA SER A 224 -14.33 33.78 31.22
C SER A 224 -13.06 32.96 31.49
N LYS A 225 -12.78 32.63 32.76
CA LYS A 225 -11.64 31.78 33.14
C LYS A 225 -11.74 30.37 32.54
N ARG A 226 -12.93 29.78 32.51
CA ARG A 226 -13.17 28.44 31.95
C ARG A 226 -13.14 28.46 30.43
N ARG A 227 -13.67 29.51 29.78
CA ARG A 227 -13.53 29.72 28.33
C ARG A 227 -12.08 29.86 27.90
N LYS A 228 -11.26 30.60 28.67
CA LYS A 228 -9.82 30.71 28.42
C LYS A 228 -9.13 29.35 28.50
N ALA A 229 -9.40 28.57 29.56
CA ALA A 229 -8.82 27.23 29.72
C ALA A 229 -9.21 26.28 28.58
N LEU A 230 -10.47 26.32 28.13
CA LEU A 230 -10.92 25.53 26.98
C LEU A 230 -10.21 25.97 25.69
N HIS A 231 -10.04 27.27 25.47
CA HIS A 231 -9.31 27.78 24.30
C HIS A 231 -7.80 27.42 24.36
N GLU A 232 -7.19 27.41 25.55
CA GLU A 232 -5.82 26.92 25.75
C GLU A 232 -5.70 25.44 25.35
N GLU A 233 -6.68 24.61 25.74
CA GLU A 233 -6.73 23.20 25.34
C GLU A 233 -6.89 23.05 23.82
N LEU A 234 -7.83 23.78 23.21
CA LEU A 234 -8.02 23.80 21.75
C LEU A 234 -6.71 24.16 21.04
N THR A 235 -5.99 25.17 21.53
CA THR A 235 -4.70 25.60 20.96
C THR A 235 -3.66 24.49 21.07
N ARG A 236 -3.58 23.83 22.22
CA ARG A 236 -2.65 22.70 22.45
C ARG A 236 -2.95 21.54 21.51
N VAL A 237 -4.22 21.17 21.36
CA VAL A 237 -4.65 20.08 20.49
C VAL A 237 -4.42 20.41 19.02
N ARG A 238 -4.68 21.66 18.58
CA ARG A 238 -4.31 22.12 17.22
C ARG A 238 -2.82 21.98 16.94
N ALA A 239 -1.97 22.48 17.84
CA ALA A 239 -0.52 22.35 17.70
C ALA A 239 -0.08 20.88 17.71
N GLY A 240 -0.65 20.05 18.58
CA GLY A 240 -0.40 18.61 18.62
C GLY A 240 -0.80 17.90 17.32
N THR A 241 -1.96 18.26 16.76
CA THR A 241 -2.45 17.74 15.48
C THR A 241 -1.49 18.09 14.35
N LEU A 242 -1.05 19.35 14.27
CA LEU A 242 -0.06 19.81 13.29
C LEU A 242 1.26 19.04 13.45
N TYR A 243 1.77 18.89 14.66
CA TYR A 243 2.99 18.14 14.95
C TYR A 243 2.92 16.70 14.43
N TRP A 244 1.84 15.99 14.75
CA TRP A 244 1.68 14.60 14.32
C TRP A 244 1.42 14.46 12.83
N ALA A 245 0.74 15.43 12.20
CA ALA A 245 0.58 15.48 10.74
C ALA A 245 1.96 15.52 10.04
N VAL A 246 2.84 16.43 10.49
CA VAL A 246 4.20 16.54 9.95
C VAL A 246 4.99 15.24 10.15
N ARG A 247 4.93 14.65 11.36
CA ARG A 247 5.61 13.36 11.61
C ARG A 247 5.04 12.22 10.76
N GLY A 248 3.73 12.17 10.57
CA GLY A 248 3.04 11.18 9.74
C GLY A 248 3.52 11.26 8.30
N LEU A 249 3.50 12.45 7.70
CA LEU A 249 3.98 12.66 6.33
C LEU A 249 5.47 12.30 6.17
N ILE A 250 6.32 12.64 7.14
CA ILE A 250 7.74 12.25 7.11
C ILE A 250 7.90 10.72 7.17
N ALA A 251 7.14 10.06 8.04
CA ALA A 251 7.19 8.61 8.17
C ALA A 251 6.73 7.91 6.89
N ILE A 252 5.60 8.36 6.31
CA ILE A 252 5.08 7.83 5.04
C ILE A 252 6.10 8.07 3.91
N ASN A 253 6.67 9.27 3.80
CA ASN A 253 7.68 9.59 2.77
C ASN A 253 8.95 8.75 2.87
N ARG A 254 9.35 8.32 4.08
CA ARG A 254 10.50 7.40 4.26
C ARG A 254 10.18 6.02 3.71
N GLU A 255 8.95 5.58 3.87
CA GLU A 255 8.50 4.25 3.47
C GLU A 255 8.20 4.14 1.97
N VAL A 256 7.48 5.12 1.42
CA VAL A 256 6.96 5.08 0.05
C VAL A 256 8.08 5.10 -1.02
N ARG A 257 9.33 5.48 -0.67
CA ARG A 257 10.54 5.39 -1.52
C ARG A 257 10.31 5.74 -3.01
N THR A 258 9.42 6.68 -3.31
CA THR A 258 9.19 7.10 -4.69
C THR A 258 10.35 7.96 -5.17
N LYS A 259 10.67 7.84 -6.46
CA LYS A 259 11.74 8.61 -7.14
C LYS A 259 11.53 10.13 -7.08
N ARG A 260 10.33 10.60 -6.70
CA ARG A 260 10.05 12.01 -6.41
C ARG A 260 9.62 12.12 -4.96
N ARG A 261 10.55 12.51 -4.09
CA ARG A 261 10.21 12.98 -2.75
C ARG A 261 9.39 14.25 -2.93
N GLN A 262 8.10 14.19 -2.64
CA GLN A 262 7.29 15.40 -2.57
C GLN A 262 7.69 16.10 -1.28
N LYS A 263 8.36 17.24 -1.40
CA LYS A 263 8.63 18.05 -0.23
C LYS A 263 7.29 18.58 0.25
N VAL A 264 7.02 18.42 1.54
CA VAL A 264 5.79 18.95 2.15
C VAL A 264 5.97 20.46 2.28
N PRO A 265 5.21 21.32 1.58
CA PRO A 265 5.23 22.75 1.85
C PRO A 265 4.70 23.00 3.26
N ILE A 266 5.50 23.64 4.10
CA ILE A 266 5.08 24.08 5.43
C ILE A 266 5.44 25.56 5.58
N SER A 267 4.51 26.34 6.06
CA SER A 267 4.69 27.74 6.38
C SER A 267 5.70 27.92 7.51
N SER A 268 6.38 29.06 7.50
CA SER A 268 7.25 29.44 8.62
C SER A 268 6.50 29.88 9.88
N ARG A 269 5.15 29.96 9.86
CA ARG A 269 4.33 30.55 10.94
C ARG A 269 4.36 29.70 12.20
N ASN A 270 4.20 28.38 12.05
CA ASN A 270 4.12 27.44 13.16
C ASN A 270 5.45 26.70 13.40
N ARG A 271 6.59 27.33 13.09
CA ARG A 271 7.93 26.71 13.20
C ARG A 271 8.22 26.15 14.59
N ASP A 272 7.72 26.82 15.62
CA ASP A 272 7.85 26.41 17.01
C ASP A 272 7.19 25.05 17.32
N VAL A 273 6.17 24.65 16.55
CA VAL A 273 5.47 23.37 16.72
C VAL A 273 6.32 22.21 16.23
N TRP A 274 7.03 22.37 15.11
CA TRP A 274 7.71 21.25 14.43
C TRP A 274 9.23 21.30 14.45
N LYS A 275 9.85 22.35 15.00
CA LYS A 275 11.32 22.50 15.11
C LYS A 275 12.02 21.32 15.78
N ASP A 276 11.35 20.62 16.69
CA ASP A 276 11.93 19.52 17.46
C ASP A 276 11.87 18.17 16.70
N ILE A 277 11.25 18.14 15.53
CA ILE A 277 11.15 16.94 14.71
C ILE A 277 12.49 16.71 13.97
N LYS A 278 13.17 15.62 14.33
CA LYS A 278 14.41 15.21 13.66
C LYS A 278 14.22 15.00 12.16
N ASP A 279 15.18 15.50 11.37
CA ASP A 279 15.24 15.41 9.91
C ASP A 279 14.12 16.16 9.16
N VAL A 280 13.32 17.03 9.81
CA VAL A 280 12.23 17.77 9.15
C VAL A 280 12.70 18.45 7.86
N GLU A 281 13.86 19.12 7.89
CA GLU A 281 14.40 19.89 6.77
C GLU A 281 14.75 19.04 5.55
N ARG A 282 14.90 17.71 5.72
CA ARG A 282 15.14 16.79 4.59
C ARG A 282 13.87 16.47 3.81
N PHE A 283 12.71 16.62 4.44
CA PHE A 283 11.42 16.16 3.92
C PHE A 283 10.39 17.28 3.75
N VAL A 284 10.66 18.46 4.33
CA VAL A 284 9.79 19.63 4.31
C VAL A 284 10.47 20.73 3.50
N GLU A 285 9.69 21.38 2.65
CA GLU A 285 10.06 22.67 2.04
C GLU A 285 9.41 23.76 2.87
N VAL A 286 10.24 24.50 3.61
CA VAL A 286 9.74 25.67 4.32
C VAL A 286 9.46 26.75 3.28
N VAL A 287 8.20 27.02 3.01
CA VAL A 287 7.80 28.06 2.08
C VAL A 287 7.81 29.38 2.84
N PRO A 288 8.75 30.31 2.56
CA PRO A 288 8.71 31.63 3.15
C PRO A 288 7.43 32.32 2.67
N MET A 289 6.62 32.79 3.62
CA MET A 289 5.44 33.56 3.29
C MET A 289 5.85 34.84 2.54
N PRO A 290 5.11 35.25 1.49
CA PRO A 290 5.19 36.64 1.06
C PRO A 290 4.82 37.52 2.26
N ALA A 291 5.55 38.62 2.47
CA ALA A 291 5.21 39.61 3.49
C ALA A 291 3.71 39.92 3.38
N PRO A 292 2.99 40.09 4.51
CA PRO A 292 1.57 40.43 4.45
C PRO A 292 1.43 41.59 3.47
N ALA A 293 0.69 41.38 2.38
CA ALA A 293 0.47 42.43 1.41
C ALA A 293 0.02 43.63 2.21
N ALA A 294 0.85 44.68 2.25
CA ALA A 294 0.56 45.91 2.98
C ALA A 294 -0.88 46.24 2.61
N SER A 295 -1.77 46.18 3.61
CA SER A 295 -3.20 46.32 3.44
C SER A 295 -3.43 47.44 2.44
N ALA A 296 -3.84 47.07 1.22
CA ALA A 296 -4.12 48.06 0.20
C ALA A 296 -5.11 49.03 0.85
N PRO A 297 -4.87 50.35 0.78
CA PRO A 297 -5.77 51.32 1.40
C PRO A 297 -7.17 50.98 0.92
N ALA A 298 -8.08 50.77 1.86
CA ALA A 298 -9.46 50.40 1.57
C ALA A 298 -9.95 51.33 0.46
N THR A 299 -10.13 50.80 -0.74
CA THR A 299 -10.72 51.55 -1.83
C THR A 299 -12.12 51.86 -1.36
N GLU A 300 -12.31 53.10 -0.92
CA GLU A 300 -13.58 53.68 -0.56
C GLU A 300 -14.54 53.36 -1.71
N ILE A 301 -15.44 52.41 -1.49
CA ILE A 301 -16.48 52.09 -2.46
C ILE A 301 -17.44 53.27 -2.38
N THR A 302 -17.16 54.32 -3.15
CA THR A 302 -18.08 55.43 -3.36
C THR A 302 -19.36 54.83 -3.94
N PRO A 303 -20.50 54.91 -3.24
CA PRO A 303 -21.76 54.42 -3.77
C PRO A 303 -22.08 55.20 -5.06
N PRO A 304 -22.64 54.53 -6.09
CA PRO A 304 -22.98 55.20 -7.34
C PRO A 304 -23.99 56.31 -7.06
N ALA A 305 -23.61 57.54 -7.41
CA ALA A 305 -24.49 58.69 -7.40
C ALA A 305 -25.58 58.48 -8.46
N GLY A 306 -26.81 58.19 -8.03
CA GLY A 306 -27.97 58.20 -8.93
C GLY A 306 -28.98 57.09 -8.66
N SER A 307 -29.83 57.29 -7.66
CA SER A 307 -31.16 56.65 -7.63
C SER A 307 -32.10 57.62 -6.92
N ALA A 308 -32.74 58.49 -7.70
CA ALA A 308 -33.84 59.30 -7.21
C ALA A 308 -35.02 58.40 -6.83
N PRO A 309 -35.77 58.71 -5.75
CA PRO A 309 -36.95 57.95 -5.40
C PRO A 309 -38.08 58.26 -6.40
N GLU A 310 -38.53 57.24 -7.14
CA GLU A 310 -39.83 57.27 -7.81
C GLU A 310 -40.92 57.37 -6.74
N GLY A 311 -41.70 58.45 -6.81
CA GLY A 311 -42.84 58.69 -5.94
C GLY A 311 -43.99 57.70 -6.17
N PRO A 312 -44.95 57.65 -5.24
CA PRO A 312 -46.05 56.70 -5.30
C PRO A 312 -47.03 57.06 -6.42
N GLN A 313 -47.29 56.10 -7.31
CA GLN A 313 -48.46 56.19 -8.20
C GLN A 313 -49.69 55.72 -7.43
N SER A 314 -50.70 56.59 -7.45
CA SER A 314 -52.06 56.45 -6.93
C SER A 314 -52.84 55.31 -7.57
#